data_AF-A0A9P7C0D7-F1
#
_entry.id   AF-A0A9P7C0D7-F1
#
_cell.length_a   1.000
_cell.length_b   1.000
_cell.length_c   1.000
_cell.angle_alpha   90.00
_cell.angle_beta   90.00
_cell.angle_gamma   90.00
#
_symmetry.space_group_name_H-M   'P 1'
#
loop_
_entity.id
_entity.type
_entity.pdbx_description
1 polymer ?
#
loop_
_entity_poly.entity_id
_entity_poly.type
_entity_poly.pdbx_seq_one_letter_code
_entity_poly.pdbx_strand_id
1 'polypeptide(L)'
;MAKAQVGAALADIRPGKTTMEYVAQDAKDASVVTAAYIGLVPTQRCPTIEAKLDSAGVGSITCTLQGGSAVQGKDLILRRAADGIWSCDGSAFEARYRPAGC
;
A
#
# COMPACT_ATOMS: atom_id res chain seq x y z
N MET A 1 -3.64 -20.68 -0.02
CA MET A 1 -2.96 -19.91 1.05
C MET A 1 -2.40 -18.58 0.55
N ALA A 2 -1.47 -18.55 -0.42
CA ALA A 2 -0.86 -17.28 -0.91
C ALA A 2 -1.87 -16.19 -1.30
N LYS A 3 -2.91 -16.51 -2.09
CA LYS A 3 -3.98 -15.55 -2.46
C LYS A 3 -4.64 -14.89 -1.24
N ALA A 4 -4.88 -15.65 -0.18
CA ALA A 4 -5.47 -15.12 1.05
C ALA A 4 -4.48 -14.23 1.82
N GLN A 5 -3.19 -14.55 1.81
CA GLN A 5 -2.15 -13.71 2.41
C GLN A 5 -2.02 -12.37 1.69
N VAL A 6 -2.03 -12.36 0.35
CA VAL A 6 -2.01 -11.11 -0.43
C VAL A 6 -3.29 -10.30 -0.21
N GLY A 7 -4.45 -10.98 -0.15
CA GLY A 7 -5.72 -10.32 0.17
C GLY A 7 -5.74 -9.68 1.57
N ALA A 8 -5.17 -10.35 2.56
CA ALA A 8 -5.03 -9.81 3.91
C ALA A 8 -4.07 -8.62 3.97
N ALA A 9 -2.90 -8.73 3.33
CA ALA A 9 -1.94 -7.62 3.22
C ALA A 9 -2.56 -6.39 2.55
N LEU A 10 -3.39 -6.60 1.51
CA LEU A 10 -4.13 -5.52 0.88
C LEU A 10 -5.12 -4.85 1.85
N ALA A 11 -5.79 -5.63 2.70
CA ALA A 11 -6.69 -5.10 3.72
C ALA A 11 -5.94 -4.31 4.80
N ASP A 12 -4.73 -4.71 5.16
CA ASP A 12 -3.89 -4.03 6.13
C ASP A 12 -3.52 -2.60 5.67
N ILE A 13 -3.18 -2.41 4.39
CA ILE A 13 -2.71 -1.10 3.89
C ILE A 13 -3.81 -0.19 3.32
N ARG A 14 -4.98 -0.75 2.96
CA ARG A 14 -6.10 0.01 2.35
C ARG A 14 -6.60 1.20 3.17
N PRO A 15 -6.73 1.13 4.51
CA PRO A 15 -7.21 2.26 5.31
C PRO A 15 -6.36 3.53 5.18
N GLY A 16 -5.06 3.39 4.93
CA GLY A 16 -4.13 4.52 4.80
C GLY A 16 -4.41 5.42 3.59
N LYS A 17 -5.16 4.94 2.60
CA LYS A 17 -5.56 5.72 1.42
C LYS A 17 -6.29 7.00 1.80
N THR A 18 -7.22 6.91 2.76
CA THR A 18 -8.08 8.04 3.14
C THR A 18 -7.27 9.20 3.70
N THR A 19 -6.34 8.92 4.63
CA THR A 19 -5.49 9.95 5.22
C THR A 19 -4.49 10.52 4.21
N MET A 20 -3.93 9.70 3.33
CA MET A 20 -3.07 10.20 2.24
C MET A 20 -3.85 11.10 1.27
N GLU A 21 -5.08 10.73 0.93
CA GLU A 21 -5.95 11.52 0.06
C GLU A 21 -6.27 12.89 0.67
N TYR A 22 -6.53 12.92 1.98
CA TYR A 22 -6.73 14.16 2.71
C TYR A 22 -5.52 15.10 2.62
N VAL A 23 -4.29 14.59 2.81
CA VAL A 23 -3.07 15.40 2.64
C VAL A 23 -2.93 15.92 1.21
N ALA A 24 -3.19 15.06 0.22
CA ALA A 24 -3.04 15.41 -1.18
C ALA A 24 -4.04 16.48 -1.66
N GLN A 25 -5.26 16.51 -1.10
CA GLN A 25 -6.31 17.46 -1.49
C GLN A 25 -6.26 18.78 -0.70
N ASP A 26 -5.90 18.75 0.58
CA ASP A 26 -5.83 19.95 1.43
C ASP A 26 -4.56 20.80 1.21
N ALA A 27 -3.76 20.50 0.17
CA ALA A 27 -2.47 21.13 -0.13
C ALA A 27 -1.53 21.16 1.09
N LYS A 28 -1.59 20.11 1.93
CA LYS A 28 -0.72 19.96 3.10
C LYS A 28 0.68 19.56 2.65
N ASP A 29 1.64 19.76 3.55
CA ASP A 29 3.02 19.33 3.33
C ASP A 29 3.07 17.82 3.11
N ALA A 30 3.32 17.38 1.88
CA ALA A 30 3.35 15.97 1.50
C ALA A 30 4.48 15.19 2.21
N SER A 31 5.52 15.88 2.68
CA SER A 31 6.66 15.25 3.36
C SER A 31 6.31 14.64 4.72
N VAL A 32 5.16 15.00 5.30
CA VAL A 32 4.67 14.40 6.55
C VAL A 32 4.14 12.98 6.37
N VAL A 33 3.85 12.57 5.13
CA VAL A 33 3.25 11.27 4.82
C VAL A 33 4.27 10.16 5.04
N THR A 34 4.03 9.42 6.12
CA THR A 34 4.71 8.18 6.50
C THR A 34 3.67 7.14 6.85
N ALA A 35 4.05 5.85 6.93
CA ALA A 35 3.11 4.78 7.30
C ALA A 35 2.39 5.07 8.63
N ALA A 36 3.13 5.52 9.64
CA ALA A 36 2.57 5.90 10.94
C ALA A 36 1.63 7.11 10.85
N TYR A 37 1.98 8.13 10.06
CA TYR A 37 1.14 9.31 9.85
C TYR A 37 -0.22 8.95 9.24
N ILE A 38 -0.24 8.03 8.27
CA ILE A 38 -1.49 7.56 7.65
C ILE A 38 -2.19 6.47 8.48
N GLY A 39 -1.77 6.25 9.72
CA GLY A 39 -2.43 5.36 10.68
C GLY A 39 -2.14 3.88 10.46
N LEU A 40 -1.12 3.53 9.68
CA LEU A 40 -0.72 2.14 9.45
C LEU A 40 0.34 1.72 10.47
N VAL A 41 0.13 0.53 11.03
CA VAL A 41 1.06 -0.13 11.93
C VAL A 41 1.52 -1.46 11.32
N PRO A 42 2.79 -1.85 11.50
CA PRO A 42 3.27 -3.15 11.07
C PRO A 42 2.39 -4.30 11.59
N THR A 43 2.06 -5.22 10.69
CA THR A 43 1.32 -6.45 11.03
C THR A 43 2.22 -7.65 10.85
N GLN A 44 1.77 -8.81 11.34
CA GLN A 44 2.46 -10.07 11.11
C GLN A 44 2.56 -10.47 9.62
N ARG A 45 1.73 -9.90 8.73
CA ARG A 45 1.79 -10.14 7.27
C ARG A 45 2.49 -9.00 6.52
N CYS A 46 2.44 -7.80 7.08
CA CYS A 46 3.09 -6.60 6.57
C CYS A 46 4.02 -6.02 7.66
N PRO A 47 5.15 -6.67 7.98
CA PRO A 47 6.07 -6.18 9.01
C PRO A 47 6.77 -4.88 8.59
N THR A 48 6.84 -4.64 7.27
CA THR A 48 7.41 -3.43 6.70
C THR A 48 6.32 -2.77 5.88
N ILE A 49 5.96 -1.55 6.31
CA ILE A 49 5.01 -0.70 5.60
C ILE A 49 5.70 0.63 5.36
N GLU A 50 5.71 1.07 4.12
CA GLU A 50 6.23 2.36 3.70
C GLU A 50 5.11 3.18 3.07
N ALA A 51 5.08 4.47 3.34
CA ALA A 51 4.20 5.39 2.65
C ALA A 51 4.95 6.67 2.32
N LYS A 52 4.65 7.23 1.15
CA LYS A 52 5.19 8.50 0.70
C LYS A 52 4.18 9.21 -0.20
N LEU A 53 4.25 10.53 -0.21
CA LEU A 53 3.49 11.41 -1.08
C LEU A 53 4.43 12.54 -1.51
N ASP A 54 4.36 12.96 -2.76
CA ASP A 54 5.07 14.13 -3.26
C ASP A 54 4.18 15.37 -3.38
N SER A 55 4.77 16.52 -3.67
CA SER A 55 4.07 17.79 -3.81
C SER A 55 3.13 17.86 -5.02
N ALA A 56 3.24 16.92 -5.97
CA ALA A 56 2.31 16.79 -7.10
C ALA A 56 1.13 15.85 -6.76
N GLY A 57 1.05 15.34 -5.52
CA GLY A 57 0.05 14.39 -5.08
C GLY A 57 0.31 12.96 -5.55
N VAL A 58 1.44 12.65 -6.18
CA VAL A 58 1.78 11.28 -6.55
C VAL A 58 2.32 10.58 -5.31
N GLY A 59 1.78 9.40 -5.01
CA GLY A 59 2.07 8.72 -3.76
C GLY A 59 2.05 7.20 -3.88
N SER A 60 2.56 6.55 -2.83
CA SER A 60 2.52 5.10 -2.72
C SER A 60 2.41 4.65 -1.28
N ILE A 61 1.68 3.55 -1.06
CA ILE A 61 1.67 2.77 0.18
C ILE A 61 2.14 1.36 -0.17
N THR A 62 3.28 0.95 0.35
CA THR A 62 3.90 -0.35 0.11
C THR A 62 3.83 -1.20 1.36
N CYS A 63 3.42 -2.46 1.22
CA CYS A 63 3.68 -3.50 2.20
C CYS A 63 4.63 -4.54 1.61
N THR A 64 5.74 -4.80 2.30
CA THR A 64 6.61 -5.95 2.01
C THR A 64 6.11 -7.14 2.81
N LEU A 65 5.63 -8.17 2.12
CA LEU A 65 4.90 -9.26 2.76
C LEU A 65 5.82 -10.23 3.50
N GLN A 66 5.34 -10.70 4.66
CA GLN A 66 5.88 -11.84 5.38
C GLN A 66 4.84 -12.97 5.40
N GLY A 67 5.27 -14.20 5.08
CA GLY A 67 4.37 -15.33 4.96
C GLY A 67 5.00 -16.55 4.30
N GLY A 68 4.21 -17.26 3.50
CA GLY A 68 4.70 -18.44 2.77
C GLY A 68 5.71 -18.06 1.69
N SER A 69 6.49 -19.03 1.21
CA SER A 69 7.53 -18.83 0.19
C SER A 69 7.04 -18.13 -1.09
N ALA A 70 5.75 -18.27 -1.44
CA ALA A 70 5.16 -17.62 -2.59
C ALA A 70 4.99 -16.08 -2.45
N VAL A 71 4.96 -15.55 -1.22
CA VAL A 71 4.70 -14.13 -0.90
C VAL A 71 5.82 -13.47 -0.08
N GLN A 72 6.66 -14.25 0.59
CA GLN A 72 7.73 -13.74 1.46
C GLN A 72 8.65 -12.76 0.72
N GLY A 73 8.82 -11.57 1.30
CA GLY A 73 9.70 -10.51 0.79
C GLY A 73 9.19 -9.80 -0.45
N LYS A 74 7.96 -10.06 -0.90
CA LYS A 74 7.39 -9.42 -2.10
C LYS A 74 6.55 -8.21 -1.73
N ASP A 75 6.59 -7.20 -2.58
CA ASP A 75 5.87 -5.97 -2.35
C ASP A 75 4.46 -6.00 -2.95
N LEU A 76 3.51 -5.51 -2.17
CA LEU A 76 2.19 -5.11 -2.61
C LEU A 76 2.07 -3.60 -2.47
N ILE A 77 1.76 -2.90 -3.56
CA ILE A 77 1.83 -1.43 -3.61
C ILE A 77 0.47 -0.86 -4.00
N LEU A 78 -0.03 0.10 -3.23
CA LEU A 78 -1.11 1.01 -3.65
C LEU A 78 -0.47 2.30 -4.17
N ARG A 79 -0.73 2.64 -5.43
CA ARG A 79 -0.20 3.84 -6.08
C ARG A 79 -1.30 4.88 -6.24
N ARG A 80 -1.01 6.12 -5.88
CA ARG A 80 -1.86 7.29 -6.14
C ARG A 80 -1.25 8.10 -7.28
N ALA A 81 -2.03 8.35 -8.33
CA ALA A 81 -1.65 9.26 -9.40
C ALA A 81 -2.03 10.71 -9.05
N ALA A 82 -1.48 11.68 -9.79
CA ALA A 82 -1.70 13.11 -9.54
C ALA A 82 -3.18 13.51 -9.67
N ASP A 83 -3.95 12.80 -10.50
CA ASP A 83 -5.39 12.94 -10.68
C ASP A 83 -6.24 12.31 -9.56
N GLY A 84 -5.61 11.74 -8.53
CA GLY A 84 -6.26 11.08 -7.40
C GLY A 84 -6.70 9.64 -7.70
N ILE A 85 -6.38 9.09 -8.87
CA ILE A 85 -6.69 7.70 -9.19
C ILE A 85 -5.76 6.77 -8.41
N TRP A 86 -6.35 5.75 -7.79
CA TRP A 86 -5.63 4.72 -7.08
C TRP A 86 -5.55 3.43 -7.88
N SER A 87 -4.35 2.88 -8.00
CA SER A 87 -4.11 1.56 -8.59
C SER A 87 -3.43 0.63 -7.58
N CYS A 88 -3.68 -0.67 -7.71
CA CYS A 88 -2.99 -1.70 -6.95
C CYS A 88 -2.00 -2.42 -7.85
N ASP A 89 -0.74 -2.44 -7.43
CA ASP A 89 0.35 -3.13 -8.09
C ASP A 89 0.72 -4.38 -7.27
N GLY A 90 0.23 -5.51 -7.76
CA GLY A 90 0.57 -6.86 -7.28
C GLY A 90 1.51 -7.61 -8.22
N SER A 91 2.29 -6.90 -9.05
CA SER A 91 3.13 -7.50 -10.08
C SER A 91 4.17 -8.48 -9.55
N ALA A 92 4.63 -8.29 -8.31
CA ALA A 92 5.56 -9.20 -7.61
C ALA A 92 4.96 -10.61 -7.36
N PHE A 93 3.63 -10.75 -7.39
CA PHE A 93 2.93 -12.02 -7.20
C PHE A 93 2.58 -12.67 -8.54
N GLU A 94 2.53 -14.01 -8.54
CA GLU A 94 1.93 -14.75 -9.65
C GLU A 94 0.47 -14.34 -9.83
N ALA A 95 -0.01 -14.28 -11.08
CA ALA A 95 -1.36 -13.80 -11.40
C ALA A 95 -2.46 -14.51 -10.60
N ARG A 96 -2.32 -15.82 -10.35
CA ARG A 96 -3.27 -16.62 -9.55
C ARG A 96 -3.38 -16.21 -8.07
N TYR A 97 -2.41 -15.45 -7.55
CA TYR A 97 -2.39 -14.97 -6.16
C TYR A 97 -2.85 -13.52 -6.02
N ARG A 98 -3.01 -12.78 -7.12
CA ARG A 98 -3.40 -11.37 -7.08
C ARG A 98 -4.88 -11.23 -6.65
N PRO A 99 -5.20 -10.34 -5.69
CA PRO A 99 -6.57 -10.00 -5.34
C PRO A 99 -7.30 -9.35 -6.53
N ALA A 100 -8.61 -9.47 -6.62
CA ALA A 100 -9.36 -8.76 -7.65
C ALA A 100 -9.21 -7.23 -7.49
N GLY A 101 -8.86 -6.54 -8.57
CA GLY A 101 -8.52 -5.11 -8.55
C GLY A 101 -7.03 -4.84 -8.31
N CYS A 102 -6.23 -5.91 -8.21
CA CYS A 102 -4.80 -6.02 -8.48
C CYS A 102 -4.62 -7.17 -9.52
#